data_AF-A0A536W7E4-F1
#
_entry.id   AF-A0A536W7E4-F1
#
_cell.length_a   1.000
_cell.length_b   1.000
_cell.length_c   1.000
_cell.angle_alpha   90.00
_cell.angle_beta   90.00
_cell.angle_gamma   90.00
#
_symmetry.space_group_name_H-M   'P 1'
#
loop_
_entity.id
_entity.type
_entity.pdbx_description
1 polymer ?
#
loop_
_entity_poly.entity_id
_entity_poly.type
_entity_poly.pdbx_seq_one_letter_code
_entity_poly.pdbx_strand_id
1 'polypeptide(L)'
;MTWFDFGVLVVLVVSIAISLLHGLAREMVSLGVWVGGFILATLFGGHVAGFLPESLGPLLAALIGFLIVFGVVLIVGWIVGLALSSAVRASGLAPADRALGSVFGLVRGLIIVLVVVLLAG
;
A
#
# COMPACT_ATOMS: atom_id res chain seq x y z
N MET A 1 21.59 24.67 -5.49
CA MET A 1 20.76 23.47 -5.27
C MET A 1 21.71 22.33 -4.99
N THR A 2 21.58 21.73 -3.82
CA THR A 2 22.43 20.63 -3.35
C THR A 2 21.99 19.31 -4.00
N TRP A 3 22.85 18.28 -3.97
CA TRP A 3 22.47 16.92 -4.41
C TRP A 3 21.23 16.39 -3.67
N PHE A 4 21.03 16.85 -2.44
CA PHE A 4 19.85 16.59 -1.64
C PHE A 4 18.57 17.16 -2.27
N ASP A 5 18.59 18.41 -2.76
CA ASP A 5 17.43 19.04 -3.41
C ASP A 5 16.99 18.27 -4.67
N PHE A 6 17.95 17.74 -5.43
CA PHE A 6 17.68 16.89 -6.60
C PHE A 6 17.04 15.56 -6.21
N GLY A 7 17.50 14.92 -5.12
CA GLY A 7 16.90 13.69 -4.60
C GLY A 7 15.44 13.87 -4.17
N VAL A 8 15.16 14.96 -3.45
CA VAL A 8 13.80 15.33 -3.02
C VAL A 8 12.89 15.54 -4.22
N LEU A 9 13.35 16.28 -5.23
CA LEU A 9 12.57 16.53 -6.44
C LEU A 9 12.23 15.23 -7.18
N VAL A 10 13.19 14.31 -7.30
CA VAL A 10 12.95 13.00 -7.94
C VAL A 10 11.88 12.21 -7.19
N VAL A 11 11.96 12.13 -5.86
CA VAL A 11 10.98 11.40 -5.05
C VAL A 11 9.57 11.99 -5.22
N LEU A 12 9.45 13.31 -5.20
CA LEU A 12 8.17 14.01 -5.39
C LEU A 12 7.60 13.75 -6.79
N VAL A 13 8.39 13.96 -7.84
CA VAL A 13 7.94 13.77 -9.23
C VAL A 13 7.53 12.34 -9.48
N VAL A 14 8.31 11.37 -9.01
CA VAL A 14 7.99 9.94 -9.15
C VAL A 14 6.71 9.60 -8.38
N SER A 15 6.55 10.11 -7.15
CA SER A 15 5.35 9.85 -6.35
C SER A 15 4.09 10.40 -7.04
N ILE A 16 4.14 11.65 -7.51
CA ILE A 16 3.03 12.28 -8.23
C ILE A 16 2.73 11.53 -9.53
N ALA A 17 3.75 11.16 -10.30
CA ALA A 17 3.60 10.44 -11.56
C ALA A 17 2.95 9.07 -11.36
N ILE A 18 3.40 8.30 -10.37
CA ILE A 18 2.80 7.00 -10.02
C ILE A 18 1.33 7.17 -9.63
N SER A 19 1.01 8.16 -8.80
CA SER A 19 -0.36 8.39 -8.35
C SER A 19 -1.29 8.94 -9.45
N LEU A 20 -0.77 9.71 -10.41
CA LEU A 20 -1.50 10.11 -11.62
C LEU A 20 -1.87 8.90 -12.49
N LEU A 21 -0.98 7.91 -12.59
CA LEU A 21 -1.20 6.71 -13.39
C LEU A 21 -2.16 5.73 -12.72
N HIS A 22 -2.09 5.62 -11.38
CA HIS A 22 -2.89 4.67 -10.62
C HIS A 22 -4.25 5.21 -10.17
N GLY A 23 -4.41 6.53 -9.99
CA GLY A 23 -5.63 7.16 -9.51
C GLY A 23 -5.85 7.04 -8.00
N LEU A 24 -6.62 7.97 -7.41
CA LEU A 24 -6.88 8.02 -5.97
C LEU A 24 -7.51 6.72 -5.46
N ALA A 25 -8.50 6.20 -6.17
CA ALA A 25 -9.28 5.04 -5.75
C ALA A 25 -8.38 3.81 -5.51
N ARG A 26 -7.43 3.57 -6.42
CA ARG A 26 -6.49 2.46 -6.28
C ARG A 26 -5.52 2.67 -5.13
N GLU A 27 -5.13 3.92 -4.88
CA GLU A 27 -4.20 4.24 -3.82
C GLU A 27 -4.84 4.13 -2.43
N MET A 28 -6.09 4.56 -2.29
CA MET A 28 -6.91 4.37 -1.08
C MET A 28 -7.12 2.89 -0.78
N VAL A 29 -7.45 2.08 -1.81
CA VAL A 29 -7.57 0.63 -1.65
C VAL A 29 -6.25 0.03 -1.20
N SER A 30 -5.13 0.39 -1.84
CA SER A 30 -3.81 -0.14 -1.45
C SER A 30 -3.47 0.17 0.01
N LEU A 31 -3.76 1.38 0.49
CA LEU A 31 -3.54 1.74 1.89
C LEU A 31 -4.45 0.98 2.84
N GLY A 32 -5.75 0.92 2.53
CA GLY A 32 -6.72 0.18 3.32
C GLY A 32 -6.39 -1.31 3.39
N VAL A 33 -5.89 -1.89 2.30
CA VAL A 33 -5.48 -3.30 2.20
C VAL A 33 -4.20 -3.56 3.00
N TRP A 34 -3.25 -2.62 3.01
CA TRP A 34 -2.06 -2.75 3.86
C TRP A 34 -2.43 -2.72 5.35
N VAL A 35 -3.21 -1.73 5.78
CA VAL A 35 -3.62 -1.57 7.19
C VAL A 35 -4.55 -2.70 7.61
N GLY A 36 -5.62 -2.93 6.84
CA GLY A 36 -6.59 -4.00 7.09
C GLY A 36 -5.95 -5.38 7.00
N GLY A 37 -5.05 -5.60 6.04
CA GLY A 37 -4.28 -6.83 5.93
C GLY A 37 -3.43 -7.07 7.16
N PHE A 38 -2.72 -6.06 7.67
CA PHE A 38 -1.93 -6.20 8.88
C PHE A 38 -2.80 -6.55 10.09
N ILE A 39 -3.92 -5.83 10.29
CA ILE A 39 -4.87 -6.10 11.38
C ILE A 39 -5.42 -7.52 11.28
N LEU A 40 -5.92 -7.91 10.12
CA LEU A 40 -6.48 -9.25 9.91
C LEU A 40 -5.42 -10.34 10.07
N ALA A 41 -4.19 -10.11 9.60
CA ALA A 41 -3.09 -11.05 9.77
C ALA A 41 -2.69 -11.22 11.25
N THR A 42 -2.72 -10.15 12.05
CA THR A 42 -2.49 -10.24 13.50
C THR A 42 -3.62 -10.99 14.20
N LEU A 43 -4.88 -10.77 13.82
CA LEU A 43 -6.04 -11.40 14.48
C LEU A 43 -6.22 -12.87 14.08
N PHE A 44 -6.05 -13.19 12.79
CA PHE A 44 -6.35 -14.50 12.22
C PHE A 44 -5.11 -15.33 11.92
N GLY A 45 -3.91 -14.75 11.90
CA GLY A 45 -2.67 -15.46 11.63
C GLY A 45 -2.43 -16.62 12.60
N GLY A 46 -2.78 -16.44 13.88
CA GLY A 46 -2.71 -17.50 14.89
C GLY A 46 -3.68 -18.67 14.63
N HIS A 47 -4.88 -18.38 14.11
CA HIS A 47 -5.84 -19.41 13.73
C HIS A 47 -5.31 -20.24 12.54
N VAL A 48 -4.72 -19.58 11.55
CA VAL A 48 -4.08 -20.25 10.40
C VAL A 48 -2.86 -21.04 10.84
N ALA A 49 -2.09 -20.53 11.80
CA ALA A 49 -0.93 -21.21 12.36
C ALA A 49 -1.30 -22.56 13.03
N GLY A 50 -2.50 -22.68 13.60
CA GLY A 50 -3.00 -23.93 14.19
C GLY A 50 -3.23 -25.06 13.19
N PHE A 51 -3.32 -24.77 11.89
CA PHE A 51 -3.42 -25.78 10.83
C PHE A 51 -2.07 -26.17 10.24
N LEU A 52 -0.98 -25.49 10.64
CA LEU A 52 0.36 -25.79 10.15
C LEU A 52 0.98 -26.98 10.91
N PRO A 53 1.92 -27.71 10.29
CA PRO A 53 2.63 -28.80 10.96
C PRO A 53 3.29 -28.35 12.27
N GLU A 54 3.12 -29.13 13.33
CA GLU A 54 3.74 -28.86 14.64
C GLU A 54 5.27 -28.84 14.59
N SER A 55 5.87 -29.46 13.57
CA SER A 55 7.33 -29.49 13.35
C SER A 55 7.95 -28.11 13.08
N LEU A 56 7.15 -27.10 12.70
CA LEU A 56 7.64 -25.75 12.43
C LEU A 56 7.99 -24.99 13.73
N GLY A 57 7.46 -25.43 14.87
CA GLY A 57 7.59 -24.71 16.13
C GLY A 57 6.72 -23.44 16.20
N PRO A 58 6.39 -22.94 17.41
CA PRO A 58 5.33 -21.96 17.60
C PRO A 58 5.57 -20.62 16.90
N LEU A 59 6.82 -20.13 16.94
CA LEU A 59 7.18 -18.84 16.35
C LEU A 59 7.07 -18.86 14.82
N LEU A 60 7.61 -19.89 14.19
CA LEU A 60 7.62 -20.00 12.72
C LEU A 60 6.20 -20.27 12.19
N ALA A 61 5.42 -21.11 12.88
CA ALA A 61 4.02 -21.34 12.53
C ALA A 61 3.21 -20.04 12.61
N ALA A 62 3.38 -19.24 13.68
CA ALA A 62 2.71 -17.94 13.81
C ALA A 62 3.10 -16.97 12.69
N LEU A 63 4.40 -16.90 12.34
CA LEU A 63 4.89 -16.06 11.25
C LEU A 63 4.30 -16.49 9.90
N ILE A 64 4.31 -17.79 9.59
CA ILE A 64 3.76 -18.32 8.35
C ILE A 64 2.25 -18.07 8.29
N GLY A 65 1.53 -18.31 9.39
CA GLY A 65 0.09 -18.03 9.48
C GLY A 65 -0.23 -16.56 9.22
N PHE A 66 0.54 -15.64 9.83
CA PHE A 66 0.44 -14.21 9.55
C PHE A 66 0.66 -13.92 8.05
N LEU A 67 1.74 -14.44 7.46
CA LEU A 67 2.07 -14.20 6.05
C LEU A 67 1.02 -14.74 5.10
N ILE A 68 0.41 -15.90 5.40
CA ILE A 68 -0.68 -16.47 4.61
C ILE A 68 -1.88 -15.54 4.65
N VAL A 69 -2.35 -15.13 5.82
CA VAL A 69 -3.50 -14.23 5.94
C VAL A 69 -3.23 -12.90 5.29
N PHE A 70 -2.06 -12.31 5.56
CA PHE A 70 -1.65 -11.04 4.96
C PHE A 70 -1.65 -11.14 3.43
N GLY A 71 -1.02 -12.17 2.88
CA GLY A 71 -0.96 -12.43 1.44
C GLY A 71 -2.35 -12.60 0.82
N VAL A 72 -3.25 -13.34 1.46
CA VAL A 72 -4.63 -13.49 1.00
C VAL A 72 -5.35 -12.13 0.95
N VAL A 73 -5.22 -11.31 1.99
CA VAL A 73 -5.83 -9.97 2.03
C VAL A 73 -5.24 -9.07 0.94
N LEU A 74 -3.92 -9.12 0.70
CA LEU A 74 -3.29 -8.38 -0.39
C LEU A 74 -3.86 -8.76 -1.76
N ILE A 75 -4.03 -10.07 -2.02
CA ILE A 75 -4.57 -10.57 -3.28
C ILE A 75 -6.02 -10.11 -3.47
N VAL A 76 -6.87 -10.29 -2.44
CA VAL A 76 -8.27 -9.82 -2.47
C VAL A 76 -8.33 -8.32 -2.68
N GLY A 77 -7.52 -7.57 -1.95
CA GLY A 77 -7.39 -6.13 -2.06
C GLY A 77 -6.98 -5.65 -3.45
N TRP A 78 -6.05 -6.36 -4.09
CA TRP A 78 -5.64 -6.07 -5.47
C TRP A 78 -6.80 -6.27 -6.46
N ILE A 79 -7.56 -7.35 -6.33
CA ILE A 79 -8.75 -7.62 -7.16
C ILE A 79 -9.81 -6.52 -6.96
N VAL A 80 -10.08 -6.14 -5.71
CA VAL A 80 -10.99 -5.03 -5.38
C VAL A 80 -10.52 -3.73 -6.02
N GLY A 81 -9.21 -3.45 -5.99
CA GLY A 81 -8.62 -2.28 -6.63
C GLY A 81 -8.82 -2.26 -8.15
N LEU A 82 -8.73 -3.41 -8.82
CA LEU A 82 -9.02 -3.53 -10.26
C LEU A 82 -10.50 -3.25 -10.56
N ALA A 83 -11.41 -3.83 -9.77
CA ALA A 83 -12.84 -3.61 -9.91
C ALA A 83 -13.21 -2.14 -9.70
N LEU A 84 -12.67 -1.52 -8.65
CA LEU A 84 -12.92 -0.11 -8.34
C LEU A 84 -12.39 0.83 -9.43
N SER A 85 -11.16 0.58 -9.92
CA SER A 85 -10.59 1.32 -11.05
C SER A 85 -11.47 1.23 -12.31
N SER A 86 -12.03 0.04 -12.55
CA SER A 86 -12.93 -0.18 -13.68
C SER A 86 -14.27 0.57 -13.50
N ALA A 87 -14.83 0.56 -12.29
CA ALA A 87 -16.05 1.30 -11.95
C ALA A 87 -15.86 2.82 -12.09
N VAL A 88 -14.73 3.37 -11.61
CA VAL A 88 -14.40 4.80 -11.77
C VAL A 88 -14.31 5.17 -13.25
N ARG A 89 -13.68 4.33 -14.08
CA ARG A 89 -13.62 4.55 -15.53
C ARG A 89 -15.01 4.53 -16.17
N ALA A 90 -15.86 3.58 -15.78
CA ALA A 90 -17.23 3.47 -16.28
C ALA A 90 -18.11 4.68 -15.88
N SER A 91 -17.86 5.28 -14.72
CA SER A 91 -18.61 6.46 -14.24
C SER A 91 -18.22 7.78 -14.94
N GLY A 92 -17.18 7.79 -15.77
CA GLY A 92 -16.65 9.02 -16.39
C GLY A 92 -15.83 9.91 -15.44
N LEU A 93 -15.68 9.53 -14.17
CA LEU A 93 -14.95 10.29 -13.15
C LEU A 93 -13.43 10.06 -13.17
N ALA A 94 -12.91 9.31 -14.15
CA ALA A 94 -11.48 9.00 -14.26
C ALA A 94 -10.56 10.23 -14.23
N PRO A 95 -10.88 11.40 -14.84
CA PRO A 95 -10.04 12.59 -14.73
C PRO A 95 -9.97 13.13 -13.30
N ALA A 96 -11.11 13.15 -12.58
CA ALA A 96 -11.18 13.61 -11.19
C ALA A 96 -10.40 12.66 -10.26
N ASP A 97 -10.53 11.35 -10.45
CA ASP A 97 -9.80 10.34 -9.70
C ASP A 97 -8.27 10.45 -9.86
N ARG A 98 -7.80 10.71 -11.08
CA ARG A 98 -6.37 10.96 -11.35
C ARG A 98 -5.87 12.27 -10.77
N ALA A 99 -6.68 13.34 -10.85
CA ALA A 99 -6.34 14.63 -10.27
C ALA A 99 -6.20 14.55 -8.75
N LEU A 100 -7.17 13.92 -8.06
CA LEU A 100 -7.07 13.69 -6.62
C LEU A 100 -5.93 12.73 -6.27
N GLY A 101 -5.66 11.73 -7.12
CA GLY A 101 -4.50 10.86 -7.01
C GLY A 101 -3.19 11.65 -7.01
N SER A 102 -3.05 12.65 -7.88
CA SER A 102 -1.84 13.50 -7.91
C SER A 102 -1.60 14.26 -6.60
N VAL A 103 -2.66 14.78 -5.96
CA VAL A 103 -2.58 15.44 -4.66
C VAL A 103 -2.17 14.43 -3.58
N PHE A 104 -2.73 13.23 -3.62
CA PHE A 104 -2.37 12.16 -2.71
C PHE A 104 -0.90 11.74 -2.87
N GLY A 105 -0.43 11.56 -4.10
CA GLY A 105 0.96 11.26 -4.42
C GLY A 105 1.93 12.34 -3.97
N LEU A 106 1.55 13.61 -4.07
CA LEU A 106 2.31 14.73 -3.54
C LEU A 106 2.46 14.63 -2.01
N VAL A 107 1.34 14.42 -1.29
CA VAL A 107 1.33 14.28 0.17
C VAL A 107 2.21 13.10 0.59
N ARG A 108 2.08 11.95 -0.07
CA ARG A 108 2.91 10.77 0.17
C ARG A 108 4.39 11.04 -0.09
N GLY A 109 4.72 11.67 -1.23
CA GLY A 109 6.10 12.03 -1.57
C GLY A 109 6.71 12.97 -0.53
N LEU A 110 5.94 13.94 -0.03
CA LEU A 110 6.35 14.86 1.03
C LEU A 110 6.60 14.13 2.36
N ILE A 111 5.73 13.19 2.73
CA ILE A 111 5.92 12.35 3.93
C ILE A 111 7.22 11.54 3.82
N ILE A 112 7.48 10.93 2.65
CA ILE A 112 8.72 10.15 2.43
C ILE A 112 9.94 11.06 2.58
N VAL A 113 9.93 12.24 1.97
CA VAL A 113 11.03 13.21 2.08
C VAL A 113 11.24 13.63 3.53
N LEU A 114 10.16 13.94 4.27
CA LEU A 114 10.25 14.34 5.67
C LEU A 114 10.89 13.24 6.52
N VAL A 115 10.47 11.98 6.34
CA VAL A 115 11.06 10.83 7.04
C VAL A 115 12.55 10.70 6.71
N VAL A 116 12.94 10.83 5.44
CA VAL A 116 14.36 10.75 5.03
C VAL A 116 15.18 11.88 5.68
N VAL A 117 14.67 13.11 5.70
CA VAL A 117 15.32 14.24 6.37
C VAL A 117 15.52 13.98 7.84
N LEU A 118 14.46 13.53 8.53
CA LEU A 118 14.51 13.24 9.97
C LEU A 118 15.45 12.08 10.33
N LEU A 119 15.65 11.13 9.42
CA LEU A 119 16.58 10.01 9.63
C LEU A 119 18.03 10.36 9.26
N ALA A 120 18.23 11.34 8.36
CA ALA A 120 19.55 11.74 7.87
C ALA A 120 20.14 12.97 8.57
N GLY A 121 19.31 13.76 9.26
CA GLY A 121 19.70 14.89 10.11
C GLY A 121 19.88 14.47 11.56
#